data_AF-A0A4U5PUE0-F1
#
_entry.id   AF-A0A4U5PUE0-F1
#
_cell.length_a   1.000
_cell.length_b   1.000
_cell.length_c   1.000
_cell.angle_alpha   90.00
_cell.angle_beta   90.00
_cell.angle_gamma   90.00
#
_symmetry.space_group_name_H-M   'P 1'
#
loop_
_entity.id
_entity.type
_entity.pdbx_description
1 polymer ?
#
loop_
_entity_poly.entity_id
_entity_poly.type
_entity_poly.pdbx_seq_one_letter_code
_entity_poly.pdbx_strand_id
1 'polypeptide(L)'
;MEKQQELEWAKAQKIATNLDLVAAAKKQLRFLAEVDRHRYLYDGPFLVRAIHRYKYCWLPLLAKHAKSPVTKSPLVAPLDCEWIWHCHRLNPVCYRNDCKELYGRILGTWNVVSSTQAVCKEQTEEFWNRTYPTEPYELNPSTQLVESVGEAILGAQKTTEYDLVSAVKRQSSFYYQVPNQSILRIACALSTPPGTGTINCCTWSQTAVPCHNILFLSPLWNFQQMKLGHALVDEDGQQTSTSR
;
A
#
# COMPACT_ATOMS: atom_id res chain seq x y z
N MET A 1 -7.42 -15.64 26.61
CA MET A 1 -7.04 -14.81 25.44
C MET A 1 -5.53 -14.78 25.22
N GLU A 2 -4.70 -14.60 26.26
CA GLU A 2 -3.22 -14.60 26.15
C GLU A 2 -2.63 -15.81 25.41
N LYS A 3 -3.04 -17.04 25.77
CA LYS A 3 -2.52 -18.28 25.15
C LYS A 3 -2.72 -18.38 23.64
N GLN A 4 -3.84 -17.84 23.13
CA GLN A 4 -4.11 -17.83 21.69
C GLN A 4 -3.24 -16.77 21.00
N GLN A 5 -3.04 -15.62 21.65
CA GLN A 5 -2.24 -14.53 21.12
C GLN A 5 -0.74 -14.90 21.05
N GLU A 6 -0.24 -15.62 22.06
CA GLU A 6 1.11 -16.20 22.07
C GLU A 6 1.32 -17.23 20.96
N LEU A 7 0.31 -18.07 20.70
CA LEU A 7 0.36 -19.06 19.63
C LEU A 7 0.40 -18.38 18.25
N GLU A 8 -0.46 -17.39 18.02
CA GLU A 8 -0.45 -16.60 16.77
C GLU A 8 0.84 -15.81 16.62
N TRP A 9 1.40 -15.27 17.71
CA TRP A 9 2.72 -14.63 17.70
C TRP A 9 3.83 -15.60 17.32
N ALA A 10 3.86 -16.80 17.91
CA ALA A 10 4.84 -17.83 17.59
C ALA A 10 4.72 -18.32 16.14
N LYS A 11 3.50 -18.39 15.58
CA LYS A 11 3.28 -18.67 14.16
C LYS A 11 3.83 -17.54 13.28
N ALA A 12 3.58 -16.28 13.63
CA ALA A 12 4.06 -15.13 12.87
C ALA A 12 5.60 -15.05 12.83
N GLN A 13 6.28 -15.41 13.92
CA GLN A 13 7.75 -15.45 13.99
C GLN A 13 8.37 -16.53 13.08
N LYS A 14 7.62 -17.57 12.74
CA LYS A 14 8.07 -18.64 11.83
C LYS A 14 7.95 -18.26 10.36
N ILE A 15 7.34 -17.10 10.04
CA ILE A 15 7.25 -16.60 8.68
C ILE A 15 8.64 -16.09 8.28
N ALA A 16 9.36 -16.90 7.50
CA ALA A 16 10.67 -16.55 6.97
C ALA A 16 10.53 -15.37 5.98
N THR A 17 11.12 -14.23 6.29
CA THR A 17 11.15 -13.08 5.37
C THR A 17 12.49 -13.04 4.64
N ASN A 18 12.52 -13.41 3.35
CA ASN A 18 13.69 -13.24 2.47
C ASN A 18 13.84 -11.78 1.97
N LEU A 19 13.35 -10.81 2.75
CA LEU A 19 13.29 -9.41 2.38
C LEU A 19 14.25 -8.59 3.26
N ASP A 20 15.13 -7.82 2.63
CA ASP A 20 15.92 -6.81 3.33
C ASP A 20 14.99 -5.72 3.88
N LEU A 21 14.69 -5.82 5.18
CA LEU A 21 13.82 -4.91 5.90
C LEU A 21 14.35 -3.48 5.90
N VAL A 22 15.67 -3.29 5.91
CA VAL A 22 16.29 -1.96 5.92
C VAL A 22 16.15 -1.31 4.55
N ALA A 23 16.42 -2.04 3.48
CA ALA A 23 16.20 -1.55 2.12
C ALA A 23 14.71 -1.27 1.86
N ALA A 24 13.81 -2.14 2.32
CA ALA A 24 12.36 -1.94 2.22
C ALA A 24 11.90 -0.69 2.99
N ALA A 25 12.38 -0.50 4.23
CA ALA A 25 12.09 0.68 5.03
C ALA A 25 12.55 1.98 4.36
N LYS A 26 13.76 1.99 3.78
CA LYS A 26 14.29 3.14 3.03
C LYS A 26 13.43 3.46 1.80
N LYS A 27 12.99 2.44 1.05
CA LYS A 27 12.07 2.62 -0.09
C LYS A 27 10.74 3.22 0.37
N GLN A 28 10.17 2.69 1.44
CA GLN A 28 8.92 3.20 2.01
C GLN A 28 9.05 4.67 2.47
N LEU A 29 10.16 5.04 3.13
CA LEU A 29 10.41 6.42 3.55
C LEU A 29 10.51 7.38 2.36
N ARG A 30 11.18 6.97 1.27
CA ARG A 30 11.26 7.79 0.04
C ARG A 30 9.88 7.99 -0.59
N PHE A 31 9.08 6.92 -0.65
CA PHE A 31 7.72 6.99 -1.15
C PHE A 31 6.85 7.95 -0.31
N LEU A 32 6.85 7.80 1.02
CA LEU A 32 6.10 8.68 1.91
C LEU A 32 6.56 10.14 1.82
N ALA A 33 7.87 10.38 1.70
CA ALA A 33 8.41 11.72 1.48
C ALA A 33 7.91 12.33 0.16
N GLU A 34 7.75 11.52 -0.89
CA GLU A 34 7.23 11.99 -2.17
C GLU A 34 5.74 12.31 -2.13
N VAL A 35 4.94 11.47 -1.48
CA VAL A 35 3.52 11.76 -1.24
C VAL A 35 3.38 13.05 -0.42
N ASP A 36 4.24 13.26 0.58
CA ASP A 36 4.19 14.45 1.42
C ASP A 36 4.52 15.76 0.68
N ARG A 37 5.33 15.71 -0.39
CA ARG A 37 5.51 16.85 -1.30
C ARG A 37 4.23 17.20 -2.05
N HIS A 38 3.32 16.24 -2.21
CA HIS A 38 2.06 16.35 -2.94
C HIS A 38 0.86 16.34 -1.96
N ARG A 39 0.88 17.27 -0.98
CA ARG A 39 -0.13 17.34 0.10
C ARG A 39 -1.59 17.41 -0.35
N TYR A 40 -1.85 17.81 -1.61
CA TYR A 40 -3.17 17.77 -2.22
C TYR A 40 -3.74 16.34 -2.34
N LEU A 41 -2.94 15.29 -2.15
CA LEU A 41 -3.38 13.90 -2.09
C LEU A 41 -3.93 13.49 -0.71
N TYR A 42 -3.84 14.35 0.31
CA TYR A 42 -4.35 14.03 1.65
C TYR A 42 -5.83 14.35 1.84
N ASP A 43 -6.38 15.30 1.10
CA ASP A 43 -7.79 15.69 1.19
C ASP A 43 -8.26 16.47 -0.05
N GLY A 44 -9.55 16.75 -0.13
CA GLY A 44 -10.15 17.62 -1.14
C GLY A 44 -10.41 16.92 -2.48
N PRO A 45 -10.69 17.71 -3.54
CA PRO A 45 -11.15 17.18 -4.82
C PRO A 45 -10.08 16.30 -5.51
N PHE A 46 -8.80 16.57 -5.27
CA PHE A 46 -7.71 15.74 -5.79
C PHE A 46 -7.67 14.35 -5.17
N LEU A 47 -7.93 14.22 -3.87
CA LEU A 47 -8.08 12.92 -3.22
C LEU A 47 -9.26 12.14 -3.81
N VAL A 48 -10.40 12.80 -4.02
CA VAL A 48 -11.58 12.17 -4.64
C VAL A 48 -11.24 11.67 -6.06
N ARG A 49 -10.54 12.49 -6.85
CA ARG A 49 -10.08 12.10 -8.19
C ARG A 49 -9.07 10.95 -8.15
N ALA A 50 -8.13 10.95 -7.21
CA ALA A 50 -7.17 9.87 -7.02
C ALA A 50 -7.87 8.55 -6.66
N ILE A 51 -8.86 8.59 -5.76
CA ILE A 51 -9.68 7.42 -5.41
C ILE A 51 -10.45 6.92 -6.62
N HIS A 52 -11.04 7.80 -7.43
CA HIS A 52 -11.73 7.43 -8.65
C HIS A 52 -10.78 6.74 -9.64
N ARG A 53 -9.63 7.34 -9.95
CA ARG A 53 -8.60 6.75 -10.84
C ARG A 53 -8.09 5.41 -10.31
N TYR A 54 -7.91 5.30 -9.00
CA TYR A 54 -7.53 4.04 -8.35
C TYR A 54 -8.56 2.93 -8.59
N LYS A 55 -9.85 3.22 -8.33
CA LYS A 55 -10.96 2.26 -8.46
C LYS A 55 -11.20 1.82 -9.90
N TYR A 56 -11.24 2.76 -10.83
CA TYR A 56 -11.75 2.51 -12.18
C TYR A 56 -10.68 2.37 -13.25
N CYS A 57 -9.45 2.81 -12.98
CA CYS A 57 -8.33 2.70 -13.91
C CYS A 57 -7.25 1.75 -13.39
N TRP A 58 -6.69 2.05 -12.21
CA TRP A 58 -5.53 1.33 -11.70
C TRP A 58 -5.82 -0.13 -11.31
N LEU A 59 -6.87 -0.39 -10.52
CA LEU A 59 -7.21 -1.75 -10.11
C LEU A 59 -7.58 -2.67 -11.30
N PRO A 60 -8.41 -2.24 -12.28
CA PRO A 60 -8.65 -3.03 -13.48
C PRO A 60 -7.38 -3.28 -14.32
N LEU A 61 -6.50 -2.29 -14.43
CA LEU A 61 -5.22 -2.43 -15.13
C LEU A 61 -4.32 -3.47 -14.44
N LEU A 62 -4.18 -3.39 -13.11
CA LEU A 62 -3.47 -4.38 -12.30
C LEU A 62 -4.04 -5.79 -12.50
N ALA A 63 -5.37 -5.93 -12.47
CA ALA A 63 -6.04 -7.21 -12.67
C ALA A 63 -5.78 -7.79 -14.07
N LYS A 64 -5.72 -6.94 -15.10
CA LYS A 64 -5.36 -7.35 -16.46
C LYS A 64 -3.90 -7.82 -16.53
N HIS A 65 -2.98 -7.02 -15.99
CA HIS A 65 -1.55 -7.36 -15.95
C HIS A 65 -1.27 -8.67 -15.19
N ALA A 66 -1.99 -8.90 -14.08
CA ALA A 66 -1.86 -10.11 -13.27
C ALA A 66 -2.38 -11.38 -13.98
N LYS A 67 -3.30 -11.25 -14.94
CA LYS A 67 -3.78 -12.36 -15.77
C LYS A 67 -2.87 -12.61 -16.97
N SER A 68 -2.44 -11.54 -17.63
CA SER A 68 -1.54 -11.57 -18.77
C SER A 68 -0.68 -10.31 -18.73
N PRO A 69 0.67 -10.44 -18.63
CA PRO A 69 1.56 -9.29 -18.56
C PRO A 69 1.32 -8.33 -19.73
N VAL A 70 0.84 -7.13 -19.43
CA VAL A 70 0.56 -6.10 -20.45
C VAL A 70 1.81 -5.38 -20.93
N THR A 71 2.88 -5.45 -20.15
CA THR A 71 4.18 -4.83 -20.39
C THR A 71 5.27 -5.86 -20.20
N LYS A 72 6.43 -5.65 -20.83
CA LYS A 72 7.62 -6.51 -20.65
C LYS A 72 8.38 -6.15 -19.38
N SER A 73 8.25 -4.90 -18.92
CA SER A 73 8.78 -4.42 -17.65
C SER A 73 7.72 -4.42 -16.55
N PRO A 74 8.11 -4.36 -15.26
CA PRO A 74 7.20 -4.06 -14.17
C PRO A 74 6.40 -2.79 -14.44
N LEU A 75 5.15 -2.75 -13.98
CA LEU A 75 4.32 -1.56 -14.05
C LEU A 75 4.85 -0.50 -13.08
N VAL A 76 4.81 0.76 -13.49
CA VAL A 76 5.00 1.89 -12.59
C VAL A 76 3.61 2.43 -12.25
N ALA A 77 3.30 2.60 -10.97
CA ALA A 77 2.02 3.20 -10.57
C ALA A 77 2.12 4.74 -10.65
N PRO A 78 1.12 5.46 -11.19
CA PRO A 78 0.98 6.89 -10.94
C PRO A 78 0.97 7.19 -9.44
N LEU A 79 1.60 8.28 -9.00
CA LEU A 79 1.83 8.56 -7.58
C LEU A 79 0.53 8.59 -6.77
N ASP A 80 -0.53 9.17 -7.32
CA ASP A 80 -1.85 9.26 -6.67
C ASP A 80 -2.49 7.89 -6.51
N CYS A 81 -2.47 7.06 -7.57
CA CYS A 81 -2.97 5.69 -7.54
C CYS A 81 -2.14 4.80 -6.61
N GLU A 82 -0.82 4.97 -6.59
CA GLU A 82 0.10 4.29 -5.68
C GLU A 82 -0.22 4.61 -4.22
N TRP A 83 -0.51 5.87 -3.92
CA TRP A 83 -0.90 6.31 -2.58
C TRP A 83 -2.20 5.67 -2.10
N ILE A 84 -3.27 5.73 -2.90
CA ILE A 84 -4.54 5.10 -2.53
C ILE A 84 -4.38 3.58 -2.38
N TRP A 85 -3.61 2.96 -3.29
CA TRP A 85 -3.32 1.54 -3.22
C TRP A 85 -2.55 1.16 -1.95
N HIS A 86 -1.57 1.97 -1.57
CA HIS A 86 -0.84 1.80 -0.32
C HIS A 86 -1.78 1.83 0.89
N CYS A 87 -2.63 2.87 1.00
CA CYS A 87 -3.59 3.00 2.09
C CYS A 87 -4.59 1.84 2.16
N HIS A 88 -5.06 1.34 1.01
CA HIS A 88 -5.95 0.19 0.97
C HIS A 88 -5.28 -1.09 1.51
N ARG A 89 -4.03 -1.33 1.12
CA ARG A 89 -3.25 -2.52 1.53
C ARG A 89 -2.88 -2.55 3.01
N LEU A 90 -2.93 -1.42 3.72
CA LEU A 90 -2.74 -1.37 5.17
C LEU A 90 -3.87 -2.05 5.96
N ASN A 91 -4.98 -2.37 5.30
CA ASN A 91 -6.00 -3.29 5.80
C ASN A 91 -6.04 -4.55 4.93
N PRO A 92 -5.16 -5.54 5.18
CA PRO A 92 -5.00 -6.69 4.27
C PRO A 92 -6.23 -7.60 4.23
N VAL A 93 -7.05 -7.63 5.28
CA VAL A 93 -8.29 -8.41 5.29
C VAL A 93 -9.30 -7.82 4.30
N CYS A 94 -9.58 -6.52 4.40
CA CYS A 94 -10.47 -5.85 3.45
C CYS A 94 -9.89 -5.89 2.03
N TYR A 95 -8.60 -5.56 1.87
CA TYR A 95 -7.95 -5.58 0.56
C TYR A 95 -8.04 -6.95 -0.12
N ARG A 96 -7.81 -8.03 0.63
CA ARG A 96 -7.93 -9.41 0.12
C ARG A 96 -9.35 -9.71 -0.32
N ASN A 97 -10.34 -9.38 0.51
CA ASN A 97 -11.74 -9.66 0.21
C ASN A 97 -12.19 -8.89 -1.04
N ASP A 98 -11.88 -7.60 -1.12
CA ASP A 98 -12.19 -6.76 -2.27
C ASP A 98 -11.54 -7.30 -3.55
N CYS A 99 -10.26 -7.68 -3.49
CA CYS A 99 -9.58 -8.25 -4.65
C CYS A 99 -10.21 -9.57 -5.10
N LYS A 100 -10.59 -10.44 -4.16
CA LYS A 100 -11.25 -11.72 -4.48
C LYS A 100 -12.66 -11.50 -5.04
N GLU A 101 -13.41 -10.57 -4.49
CA GLU A 101 -14.77 -10.26 -4.91
C GLU A 101 -14.82 -9.57 -6.29
N LEU A 102 -13.91 -8.63 -6.55
CA LEU A 102 -13.90 -7.84 -7.78
C LEU A 102 -13.16 -8.54 -8.92
N TYR A 103 -12.07 -9.27 -8.62
CA TYR A 103 -11.14 -9.78 -9.63
C TYR A 103 -10.86 -11.29 -9.52
N GLY A 104 -11.42 -11.97 -8.51
CA GLY A 104 -11.24 -13.41 -8.29
C GLY A 104 -9.85 -13.81 -7.79
N ARG A 105 -8.98 -12.86 -7.46
CA ARG A 105 -7.60 -13.10 -7.00
C ARG A 105 -7.03 -11.90 -6.27
N ILE A 106 -6.02 -12.11 -5.43
CA ILE A 106 -5.30 -11.01 -4.79
C ILE A 106 -4.37 -10.33 -5.81
N LEU A 107 -4.43 -9.00 -5.89
CA LEU A 107 -3.53 -8.21 -6.73
C LEU A 107 -2.25 -7.89 -5.95
N GLY A 108 -1.14 -8.52 -6.32
CA GLY A 108 0.16 -8.40 -5.63
C GLY A 108 1.05 -7.27 -6.15
N THR A 109 2.17 -7.04 -5.46
CA THR A 109 3.18 -6.01 -5.81
C THR A 109 4.37 -6.53 -6.61
N TRP A 110 4.44 -7.84 -6.90
CA TRP A 110 5.64 -8.50 -7.44
C TRP A 110 6.09 -7.94 -8.81
N ASN A 111 5.18 -7.37 -9.58
CA ASN A 111 5.46 -6.73 -10.88
C ASN A 111 5.09 -5.25 -10.90
N VAL A 112 5.07 -4.58 -9.75
CA VAL A 112 4.80 -3.16 -9.68
C VAL A 112 5.90 -2.46 -8.90
N VAL A 113 6.46 -1.41 -9.51
CA VAL A 113 7.47 -0.56 -8.91
C VAL A 113 6.88 0.79 -8.53
N SER A 114 7.44 1.38 -7.49
CA SER A 114 7.05 2.72 -7.04
C SER A 114 7.45 3.76 -8.05
N SER A 115 6.61 4.80 -8.19
CA SER A 115 6.92 6.03 -8.92
C SER A 115 8.25 6.68 -8.51
N THR A 116 8.69 6.46 -7.27
CA THR A 116 9.95 6.98 -6.72
C THR A 116 11.19 6.19 -7.11
N GLN A 117 11.05 5.05 -7.79
CA GLN A 117 12.18 4.26 -8.26
C GLN A 117 12.64 4.77 -9.63
N ALA A 118 13.95 4.70 -9.90
CA ALA A 118 14.56 5.10 -11.17
C ALA A 118 14.28 4.07 -12.30
N VAL A 119 13.02 3.68 -12.46
CA VAL A 119 12.56 2.76 -13.50
C VAL A 119 11.79 3.57 -14.54
N CYS A 120 12.03 3.24 -15.81
CA CYS A 120 11.34 3.88 -16.93
C CYS A 120 9.82 3.61 -16.86
N LYS A 121 9.03 4.68 -16.81
CA LYS A 121 7.55 4.65 -16.76
C LYS A 121 6.87 4.58 -18.13
N GLU A 122 7.63 4.76 -19.21
CA GLU A 122 7.13 4.91 -20.58
C GLU A 122 6.18 3.78 -21.01
N GLN A 123 6.53 2.52 -20.72
CA GLN A 123 5.68 1.38 -21.10
C GLN A 123 4.33 1.38 -20.37
N THR A 124 4.32 1.79 -19.10
CA THR A 124 3.07 1.83 -18.31
C THR A 124 2.22 3.02 -18.73
N GLU A 125 2.86 4.16 -18.99
CA GLU A 125 2.23 5.38 -19.49
C GLU A 125 1.63 5.18 -20.89
N GLU A 126 2.35 4.57 -21.83
CA GLU A 126 1.84 4.24 -23.16
C GLU A 126 0.61 3.32 -23.06
N PHE A 127 0.69 2.28 -22.23
CA PHE A 127 -0.43 1.38 -22.01
C PHE A 127 -1.63 2.09 -21.38
N TRP A 128 -1.38 2.97 -20.42
CA TRP A 128 -2.40 3.78 -19.76
C TRP A 128 -3.10 4.67 -20.78
N ASN A 129 -2.36 5.45 -21.58
CA ASN A 129 -2.89 6.37 -22.57
C ASN A 129 -3.72 5.65 -23.65
N ARG A 130 -3.34 4.42 -24.02
CA ARG A 130 -4.14 3.59 -24.92
C ARG A 130 -5.44 3.10 -24.29
N THR A 131 -5.42 2.79 -23.00
CA THR A 131 -6.57 2.20 -22.28
C THR A 131 -7.55 3.28 -21.82
N TYR A 132 -7.04 4.45 -21.42
CA TYR A 132 -7.79 5.57 -20.89
C TYR A 132 -7.40 6.87 -21.61
N PRO A 133 -7.78 7.08 -22.88
CA PRO A 133 -7.34 8.24 -23.66
C PRO A 133 -7.79 9.59 -23.07
N THR A 134 -8.86 9.60 -22.28
CA THR A 134 -9.40 10.78 -21.61
C THR A 134 -8.79 11.05 -20.24
N GLU A 135 -7.98 10.12 -19.71
CA GLU A 135 -7.38 10.23 -18.39
C GLU A 135 -5.86 10.34 -18.50
N PRO A 136 -5.26 11.48 -18.12
CA PRO A 136 -3.81 11.62 -18.15
C PRO A 136 -3.16 10.62 -17.19
N TYR A 137 -1.93 10.20 -17.50
CA TYR A 137 -1.16 9.29 -16.64
C TYR A 137 -0.72 9.96 -15.33
N GLU A 138 -0.22 11.20 -15.40
CA GLU A 138 0.10 12.01 -14.21
C GLU A 138 -1.04 12.98 -13.89
N LEU A 139 -1.39 13.09 -12.61
CA LEU A 139 -2.38 14.06 -12.15
C LEU A 139 -1.68 15.37 -11.83
N ASN A 140 -1.92 16.41 -12.63
CA ASN A 140 -1.37 17.74 -12.38
C ASN A 140 -2.42 18.61 -11.65
N PRO A 141 -2.09 19.18 -10.47
CA PRO A 141 -2.98 20.09 -9.75
C PRO A 141 -3.35 21.35 -10.51
N SER A 142 -2.50 21.78 -11.45
CA SER A 142 -2.69 22.99 -12.24
C SER A 142 -3.65 22.79 -13.42
N THR A 143 -3.91 21.55 -13.82
CA THR A 143 -4.91 21.26 -14.85
C THR A 143 -6.28 21.33 -14.17
N GLN A 144 -7.06 22.37 -14.51
CA GLN A 144 -8.42 22.56 -14.01
C GLN A 144 -9.15 21.21 -14.01
N LEU A 145 -9.69 20.81 -12.85
CA LEU A 145 -10.60 19.67 -12.73
C LEU A 145 -11.75 19.92 -13.69
N VAL A 146 -11.66 19.36 -14.90
CA VAL A 146 -12.80 19.33 -15.81
C VAL A 146 -13.76 18.32 -15.21
N GLU A 147 -14.62 18.81 -14.32
CA GLU A 147 -15.87 18.14 -14.00
C GLU A 147 -16.62 17.96 -15.32
N SER A 148 -17.26 16.80 -15.49
CA SER A 148 -17.99 16.36 -16.68
C SER A 148 -17.16 15.53 -17.66
N VAL A 149 -17.44 14.22 -17.66
CA VAL A 149 -17.77 13.35 -18.81
C VAL A 149 -17.60 11.85 -18.43
N GLY A 150 -16.83 11.52 -17.38
CA GLY A 150 -16.50 10.12 -17.03
C GLY A 150 -17.43 9.38 -16.05
N GLU A 151 -18.29 10.07 -15.30
CA GLU A 151 -19.09 9.46 -14.22
C GLU A 151 -20.16 8.48 -14.73
N ALA A 152 -20.71 8.70 -15.92
CA ALA A 152 -21.84 7.92 -16.43
C ALA A 152 -21.46 6.53 -16.97
N ILE A 153 -20.21 6.31 -17.41
CA ILE A 153 -19.79 5.05 -18.06
C ILE A 153 -19.03 4.12 -17.08
N LEU A 154 -18.36 4.68 -16.06
CA LEU A 154 -17.58 3.90 -15.08
C LEU A 154 -18.37 3.57 -13.80
N GLY A 155 -19.41 4.35 -13.47
CA GLY A 155 -20.20 4.20 -12.25
C GLY A 155 -20.99 2.89 -12.11
N ALA A 156 -21.13 2.10 -13.19
CA ALA A 156 -21.88 0.83 -13.17
C ALA A 156 -21.03 -0.40 -12.79
N GLN A 157 -19.70 -0.27 -12.69
CA GLN A 157 -18.86 -1.37 -12.25
C GLN A 157 -18.83 -1.47 -10.73
N LYS A 158 -18.92 -2.70 -10.22
CA LYS A 158 -18.71 -3.00 -8.80
C LYS A 158 -17.31 -2.52 -8.38
N THR A 159 -17.23 -1.78 -7.28
CA THR A 159 -15.95 -1.30 -6.71
C THR A 159 -15.89 -1.58 -5.22
N THR A 160 -14.71 -1.37 -4.62
CA THR A 160 -14.52 -1.46 -3.18
C THR A 160 -15.40 -0.45 -2.42
N GLU A 161 -16.11 -0.95 -1.41
CA GLU A 161 -16.86 -0.15 -0.44
C GLU A 161 -15.98 0.35 0.72
N TYR A 162 -14.71 -0.06 0.76
CA TYR A 162 -13.78 0.36 1.81
C TYR A 162 -13.62 1.88 1.81
N ASP A 163 -13.71 2.48 3.00
CA ASP A 163 -13.55 3.93 3.18
C ASP A 163 -12.08 4.33 3.02
N LEU A 164 -11.71 4.60 1.77
CA LEU A 164 -10.39 5.05 1.35
C LEU A 164 -10.06 6.45 1.84
N VAL A 165 -11.07 7.32 2.05
CA VAL A 165 -10.85 8.68 2.58
C VAL A 165 -10.36 8.57 4.03
N SER A 166 -11.06 7.78 4.85
CA SER A 166 -10.61 7.52 6.22
C SER A 166 -9.28 6.76 6.26
N ALA A 167 -9.00 5.88 5.30
CA ALA A 167 -7.70 5.22 5.19
C ALA A 167 -6.56 6.19 4.93
N VAL A 168 -6.73 7.15 4.02
CA VAL A 168 -5.76 8.22 3.76
C VAL A 168 -5.57 9.10 4.98
N LYS A 169 -6.66 9.52 5.65
CA LYS A 169 -6.59 10.34 6.87
C LYS A 169 -5.81 9.67 8.00
N ARG A 170 -5.90 8.34 8.14
CA ARG A 170 -5.08 7.60 9.12
C ARG A 170 -3.58 7.69 8.83
N GLN A 171 -3.18 7.79 7.56
CA GLN A 171 -1.77 7.77 7.15
C GLN A 171 -1.17 9.15 6.89
N SER A 172 -1.99 10.20 6.70
CA SER A 172 -1.51 11.56 6.40
C SER A 172 -0.67 12.19 7.51
N SER A 173 -0.77 11.70 8.74
CA SER A 173 0.01 12.17 9.89
C SER A 173 1.24 11.32 10.21
N PHE A 174 1.37 10.13 9.60
CA PHE A 174 2.38 9.13 9.95
C PHE A 174 3.80 9.60 9.66
N TYR A 175 4.03 10.26 8.52
CA TYR A 175 5.37 10.67 8.09
C TYR A 175 6.07 11.60 9.10
N TYR A 176 5.33 12.47 9.79
CA TYR A 176 5.87 13.40 10.78
C TYR A 176 5.97 12.84 12.19
N GLN A 177 5.16 11.82 12.52
CA GLN A 177 5.14 11.21 13.85
C GLN A 177 6.34 10.30 14.11
N VAL A 178 7.09 9.94 13.07
CA VAL A 178 8.22 9.03 13.20
C VAL A 178 9.53 9.75 12.91
N PRO A 179 10.38 10.02 13.91
CA PRO A 179 11.72 10.49 13.66
C PRO A 179 12.43 9.52 12.70
N ASN A 180 13.13 10.01 11.69
CA ASN A 180 13.84 9.18 10.70
C ASN A 180 14.75 8.10 11.34
N GLN A 181 15.24 8.33 12.56
CA GLN A 181 16.03 7.37 13.34
C GLN A 181 15.20 6.25 13.97
N SER A 182 13.92 6.46 14.26
CA SER A 182 13.04 5.50 14.94
C SER A 182 12.61 4.35 14.02
N ILE A 183 12.33 4.61 12.73
CA ILE A 183 12.00 3.54 11.75
C ILE A 183 13.19 2.63 11.52
N LEU A 184 14.40 3.18 11.39
CA LEU A 184 15.61 2.38 11.22
C LEU A 184 15.92 1.57 12.47
N ARG A 185 15.70 2.11 13.67
CA ARG A 185 15.84 1.39 14.94
C ARG A 185 14.82 0.27 15.09
N ILE A 186 13.55 0.50 14.72
CA ILE A 186 12.50 -0.52 14.74
C ILE A 186 12.79 -1.63 13.72
N ALA A 187 13.19 -1.28 12.49
CA ALA A 187 13.57 -2.25 11.48
C ALA A 187 14.79 -3.08 11.93
N CYS A 188 15.77 -2.44 12.58
CA CYS A 188 16.94 -3.11 13.15
C CYS A 188 16.53 -4.05 14.31
N ALA A 189 15.66 -3.61 15.22
CA ALA A 189 15.18 -4.42 16.34
C ALA A 189 14.35 -5.64 15.88
N LEU A 190 13.60 -5.50 14.77
CA LEU A 190 12.87 -6.61 14.14
C LEU A 190 13.77 -7.59 13.38
N SER A 191 15.04 -7.24 13.14
CA SER A 191 16.03 -8.09 12.47
C SER A 191 17.00 -8.80 13.42
N THR A 192 16.99 -8.45 14.71
CA THR A 192 17.86 -9.05 15.73
C THR A 192 17.11 -10.10 16.56
N PRO A 193 17.66 -11.31 16.77
CA PRO A 193 17.06 -12.31 17.64
C PRO A 193 17.06 -11.85 19.12
N PRO A 194 16.07 -12.28 19.94
CA PRO A 194 15.99 -11.88 21.33
C PRO A 194 17.11 -12.56 22.13
N GLY A 195 18.13 -11.80 22.51
CA GLY A 195 19.25 -12.30 23.29
C GLY A 195 20.29 -11.25 23.71
N THR A 196 20.37 -10.11 23.02
CA THR A 196 21.33 -9.06 23.38
C THR A 196 20.67 -7.68 23.27
N GLY A 197 20.13 -7.19 24.38
CA GLY A 197 19.75 -5.79 24.55
C GLY A 197 18.35 -5.59 25.10
N THR A 198 18.26 -5.26 26.38
CA THR A 198 17.07 -4.72 27.05
C THR A 198 16.65 -3.41 26.39
N ILE A 199 15.71 -3.45 25.46
CA ILE A 199 14.98 -2.24 25.04
C ILE A 199 13.80 -2.08 26.00
N ASN A 200 13.97 -1.17 26.95
CA ASN A 200 12.97 -0.85 27.95
C ASN A 200 11.76 -0.21 27.27
N CYS A 201 10.61 -0.89 27.26
CA CYS A 201 9.37 -0.46 26.59
C CYS A 201 8.74 0.80 27.22
N CYS A 202 9.29 1.28 28.34
CA CYS A 202 8.70 2.32 29.18
C CYS A 202 8.90 3.78 28.72
N THR A 203 9.49 4.06 27.56
CA THR A 203 9.68 5.46 27.08
C THR A 203 8.59 5.98 26.15
N TRP A 204 7.57 5.17 25.83
CA TRP A 204 6.46 5.57 24.94
C TRP A 204 5.15 5.93 25.66
N SER A 205 5.15 6.11 26.99
CA SER A 205 3.92 6.34 27.79
C SER A 205 3.72 7.77 28.32
N GLN A 206 4.17 8.82 27.63
CA GLN A 206 3.96 10.21 28.11
C GLN A 206 3.13 11.12 27.19
N THR A 207 2.32 10.56 26.31
CA THR A 207 1.18 11.30 25.74
C THR A 207 -0.07 10.48 25.91
N ALA A 208 -0.93 10.91 26.84
CA ALA A 208 -2.24 10.33 27.10
C ALA A 208 -3.11 10.48 25.83
N VAL A 209 -3.10 9.46 24.99
CA VAL A 209 -4.04 9.28 23.88
C VAL A 209 -4.61 7.87 24.05
N PRO A 210 -5.94 7.65 23.99
CA PRO A 210 -6.55 6.38 24.36
C PRO A 210 -5.96 5.19 23.57
N CYS A 211 -5.55 4.16 24.28
CA CYS A 211 -4.79 2.99 23.80
C CYS A 211 -5.44 2.19 22.65
N HIS A 212 -6.71 2.44 22.32
CA HIS A 212 -7.41 1.77 21.23
C HIS A 212 -7.03 2.28 19.82
N ASN A 213 -6.43 3.47 19.71
CA ASN A 213 -6.00 4.03 18.41
C ASN A 213 -4.48 3.97 18.15
N ILE A 214 -3.67 3.61 19.14
CA ILE A 214 -2.20 3.61 19.03
C ILE A 214 -1.69 2.42 18.20
N LEU A 215 -2.41 1.29 18.22
CA LEU A 215 -2.02 0.11 17.44
C LEU A 215 -2.06 0.39 15.93
N PHE A 216 -2.99 1.22 15.45
CA PHE A 216 -3.14 1.54 14.02
C PHE A 216 -2.11 2.55 13.49
N LEU A 217 -1.42 3.26 14.37
CA LEU A 217 -0.42 4.29 14.03
C LEU A 217 1.02 3.84 14.32
N SER A 218 1.21 2.67 14.95
CA SER A 218 2.56 2.20 15.24
C SER A 218 3.28 1.83 13.94
N PRO A 219 4.55 2.24 13.76
CA PRO A 219 5.38 1.77 12.65
C PRO A 219 5.43 0.24 12.61
N LEU A 220 5.40 -0.40 13.79
CA LEU A 220 5.32 -1.85 13.95
C LEU A 220 4.07 -2.46 13.31
N TRP A 221 2.90 -1.83 13.44
CA TRP A 221 1.68 -2.27 12.79
C TRP A 221 1.76 -2.08 11.28
N ASN A 222 2.21 -0.94 10.77
CA ASN A 222 2.43 -0.76 9.33
C ASN A 222 3.42 -1.79 8.77
N PHE A 223 4.49 -2.11 9.50
CA PHE A 223 5.43 -3.18 9.14
C PHE A 223 4.83 -4.59 9.25
N GLN A 224 4.02 -4.87 10.26
CA GLN A 224 3.32 -6.15 10.41
C GLN A 224 2.24 -6.33 9.35
N GLN A 225 1.50 -5.28 8.98
CA GLN A 225 0.53 -5.30 7.89
C GLN A 225 1.21 -5.43 6.53
N MET A 226 2.39 -4.80 6.34
CA MET A 226 3.25 -5.10 5.17
C MET A 226 3.70 -6.56 5.16
N LYS A 227 4.20 -7.10 6.29
CA LYS A 227 4.61 -8.51 6.39
C LYS A 227 3.45 -9.48 6.10
N LEU A 228 2.27 -9.23 6.68
CA LEU A 228 1.05 -10.01 6.46
C LEU A 228 0.56 -9.88 5.02
N GLY A 229 0.61 -8.68 4.43
CA GLY A 229 0.24 -8.44 3.04
C GLY A 229 1.18 -9.15 2.06
N HIS A 230 2.49 -9.21 2.35
CA HIS A 230 3.44 -10.00 1.56
C HIS A 230 3.18 -11.51 1.73
N ALA A 231 3.05 -12.00 2.97
CA ALA A 231 2.81 -13.43 3.24
C ALA A 231 1.50 -13.95 2.63
N LEU A 232 0.42 -13.17 2.68
CA LEU A 232 -0.87 -13.54 2.08
C LEU A 232 -0.86 -13.54 0.54
N VAL A 233 0.04 -12.77 -0.08
CA VAL A 233 0.25 -12.78 -1.54
C VAL A 233 1.14 -13.96 -1.94
N ASP A 234 2.13 -14.32 -1.13
CA ASP A 234 3.03 -15.44 -1.39
C ASP A 234 2.34 -16.81 -1.22
N GLU A 235 1.40 -16.97 -0.28
CA GLU A 235 0.63 -18.21 -0.10
C GLU A 235 -0.30 -18.53 -1.30
N ASP A 236 -1.03 -17.54 -1.83
CA ASP A 236 -1.87 -17.73 -3.02
C ASP A 236 -0.97 -17.91 -4.28
N GLY A 237 0.21 -17.28 -4.33
CA GLY A 237 1.21 -17.46 -5.40
C GLY A 237 1.78 -18.88 -5.44
N GLN A 238 2.10 -19.47 -4.29
CA GLN A 238 2.57 -20.85 -4.19
C GLN A 238 1.49 -21.87 -4.58
N GLN A 239 0.22 -21.64 -4.22
CA GLN A 239 -0.89 -22.52 -4.65
C GLN A 239 -1.11 -22.53 -6.18
N THR A 240 -0.85 -21.42 -6.87
CA THR A 240 -0.91 -21.39 -8.35
C THR A 240 0.28 -22.08 -9.03
N SER A 241 1.39 -22.28 -8.33
CA SER A 241 2.60 -22.93 -8.88
C SER A 241 2.62 -24.46 -8.68
N THR A 242 1.84 -25.00 -7.74
CA THR A 242 1.70 -26.44 -7.48
C THR A 242 0.55 -27.10 -8.25
N SER A 243 -0.19 -26.32 -9.05
CA SER A 243 -1.24 -26.80 -9.96
C SER A 243 -0.80 -26.59 -11.42
N ARG A 244 0.28 -27.25 -11.84
CA ARG A 244 0.66 -27.40 -13.25
C ARG A 244 1.26 -28.77 -13.49
#